data_AF-A0A438GP00-F1
#
_entry.id   AF-A0A438GP00-F1
#
_cell.length_a   1.000
_cell.length_b   1.000
_cell.length_c   1.000
_cell.angle_alpha   90.00
_cell.angle_beta   90.00
_cell.angle_gamma   90.00
#
_symmetry.space_group_name_H-M   'P 1'
#
loop_
_entity.id
_entity.type
_entity.pdbx_description
1 polymer ?
#
loop_
_entity_poly.entity_id
_entity_poly.type
_entity_poly.pdbx_seq_one_letter_code
_entity_poly.pdbx_strand_id
1 'polypeptide(L)'
;MAGQQFWGIPGWRCAFIMMATLSSLIGFLVFQYVVDPRRIINITYDSGENSDRNNLLDKSKASSVSVWLESWTATKAVIKVQTFQIIVLQGVVGSLPWTAMVFFTMWFELIGFDHNSSAALLSVFAIGCAMGSLLGGLIADRMSQIYPHSGRIMCAQFSALMGIPFSWFLLTVIPQSVSSWFTFGTTLFLMGLTISWNGTAANAPMFAEVVPVKHRTMIYAFDRAFEGSFSSFAAPMVGILSEKMFGYDPKTVDPVSGSAQAAFALSRGLLSMMAVPFGLCCLFYTPLYVVFRRDRENARIASLKEEEMM
;
A
#
# COMPACT_ATOMS: atom_id res chain seq x y z
N MET A 1 12.32 -11.71 -20.16
CA MET A 1 11.74 -10.86 -21.24
C MET A 1 12.50 -9.55 -21.44
N ALA A 2 12.85 -8.78 -20.39
CA ALA A 2 13.50 -7.47 -20.55
C ALA A 2 14.91 -7.51 -21.21
N GLY A 3 15.70 -8.56 -20.98
CA GLY A 3 17.06 -8.71 -21.54
C GLY A 3 17.15 -9.36 -22.93
N GLN A 4 16.02 -9.66 -23.59
CA GLN A 4 16.02 -10.28 -24.93
C GLN A 4 15.43 -9.33 -25.97
N GLN A 5 15.94 -9.40 -27.20
CA GLN A 5 15.36 -8.71 -28.34
C GLN A 5 14.41 -9.67 -29.07
N PHE A 6 13.15 -9.25 -29.21
CA PHE A 6 12.16 -9.97 -29.99
C PHE A 6 11.97 -9.22 -31.30
N TRP A 7 12.42 -9.82 -32.41
CA TRP A 7 12.24 -9.27 -33.76
C TRP A 7 12.74 -7.82 -33.90
N GLY A 8 13.91 -7.52 -33.32
CA GLY A 8 14.50 -6.18 -33.32
C GLY A 8 13.88 -5.20 -32.32
N ILE A 9 12.83 -5.59 -31.59
CA ILE A 9 12.20 -4.79 -30.53
C ILE A 9 12.80 -5.18 -29.17
N PRO A 10 13.27 -4.20 -28.37
CA PRO A 10 13.68 -4.45 -26.99
C PRO A 10 12.53 -5.07 -26.17
N GLY A 11 12.78 -6.16 -25.47
CA GLY A 11 11.74 -6.92 -24.79
C GLY A 11 10.96 -6.16 -23.71
N TRP A 12 11.49 -5.06 -23.17
CA TRP A 12 10.74 -4.17 -22.26
C TRP A 12 9.52 -3.53 -22.95
N ARG A 13 9.60 -3.23 -24.25
CA ARG A 13 8.46 -2.69 -25.02
C ARG A 13 7.37 -3.74 -25.19
N CYS A 14 7.76 -4.98 -25.49
CA CYS A 14 6.84 -6.10 -25.58
C CYS A 14 6.10 -6.32 -24.24
N ALA A 15 6.80 -6.20 -23.11
CA ALA A 15 6.19 -6.30 -21.79
C ALA A 15 5.12 -5.21 -21.55
N PHE A 16 5.38 -3.95 -21.95
CA PHE A 16 4.37 -2.88 -21.85
C PHE A 16 3.16 -3.13 -22.73
N ILE A 17 3.36 -3.61 -23.98
CA ILE A 17 2.26 -3.92 -24.89
C ILE A 17 1.39 -5.03 -24.29
N MET A 18 2.01 -6.09 -23.76
CA MET A 18 1.29 -7.19 -23.12
C MET A 18 0.45 -6.69 -21.92
N MET A 19 1.03 -5.87 -21.03
CA MET A 19 0.31 -5.28 -19.90
C MET A 19 -0.83 -4.35 -20.32
N ALA A 20 -0.64 -3.59 -21.41
CA ALA A 20 -1.68 -2.71 -21.97
C ALA A 20 -2.85 -3.52 -22.54
N THR A 21 -2.56 -4.60 -23.29
CA THR A 21 -3.62 -5.48 -23.83
C THR A 21 -4.43 -6.15 -22.73
N LEU A 22 -3.78 -6.64 -21.67
CA LEU A 22 -4.45 -7.26 -20.53
C LEU A 22 -5.30 -6.23 -19.75
N SER A 23 -4.79 -5.02 -19.54
CA SER A 23 -5.55 -3.92 -18.93
C SER A 23 -6.76 -3.52 -19.77
N SER A 24 -6.62 -3.47 -21.09
CA SER A 24 -7.73 -3.18 -22.01
C SER A 24 -8.81 -4.26 -21.98
N LEU A 25 -8.41 -5.54 -21.90
CA LEU A 25 -9.34 -6.65 -21.75
C LEU A 25 -10.12 -6.54 -20.43
N ILE A 26 -9.45 -6.23 -19.32
CA ILE A 26 -10.12 -6.02 -18.02
C ILE A 26 -11.11 -4.85 -18.12
N GLY A 27 -10.71 -3.74 -18.73
CA GLY A 27 -11.59 -2.59 -18.95
C GLY A 27 -12.83 -2.93 -19.78
N PHE A 28 -12.66 -3.76 -20.82
CA PHE A 28 -13.78 -4.27 -21.62
C PHE A 28 -14.72 -5.18 -20.82
N LEU A 29 -14.18 -6.10 -20.02
CA LEU A 29 -14.98 -6.96 -19.14
C LEU A 29 -15.76 -6.13 -18.11
N VAL A 30 -15.13 -5.12 -17.52
CA VAL A 30 -15.80 -4.19 -16.59
C VAL A 30 -16.94 -3.46 -17.29
N PHE A 31 -16.70 -2.94 -18.51
CA PHE A 31 -17.73 -2.27 -19.29
C PHE A 31 -18.95 -3.18 -19.59
N GLN A 32 -18.70 -4.46 -19.87
CA GLN A 32 -19.77 -5.39 -20.24
C GLN A 32 -20.57 -5.93 -19.03
N TYR A 33 -19.90 -6.21 -17.91
CA TYR A 33 -20.49 -6.94 -16.79
C TYR A 33 -20.81 -6.09 -15.55
N VAL A 34 -20.19 -4.91 -15.39
CA VAL A 34 -20.49 -4.07 -14.22
C VAL A 34 -21.81 -3.34 -14.41
N VAL A 35 -22.78 -3.67 -13.56
CA VAL A 35 -24.06 -2.99 -13.49
C VAL A 35 -23.91 -1.75 -12.61
N ASP A 36 -24.21 -0.57 -13.15
CA ASP A 36 -24.23 0.67 -12.37
C ASP A 36 -25.48 0.70 -11.46
N PRO A 37 -25.32 0.69 -10.13
CA PRO A 37 -26.44 0.74 -9.20
C PRO A 37 -27.25 2.04 -9.29
N ARG A 38 -26.67 3.15 -9.76
CA ARG A 38 -27.41 4.42 -9.95
C ARG A 38 -28.40 4.33 -11.11
N ARG A 39 -28.08 3.51 -12.11
CA ARG A 39 -28.95 3.30 -13.29
C ARG A 39 -30.23 2.57 -12.91
N ILE A 40 -30.18 1.66 -11.94
CA ILE A 40 -31.35 0.93 -11.43
C ILE A 40 -32.32 1.88 -10.70
N ILE A 41 -31.79 2.80 -9.89
CA ILE A 41 -32.62 3.79 -9.17
C ILE A 41 -33.36 4.68 -10.18
N ASN A 42 -32.68 5.16 -11.22
CA ASN A 42 -33.31 6.02 -12.22
C ASN A 42 -34.42 5.32 -13.02
N ILE A 43 -34.28 4.04 -13.37
CA ILE A 43 -35.31 3.29 -14.12
C ILE A 43 -36.62 3.14 -13.32
N THR A 44 -36.54 3.03 -11.99
CA THR A 44 -37.73 2.91 -11.13
C THR A 44 -38.49 4.24 -11.01
N TYR A 45 -37.80 5.39 -11.15
CA TYR A 45 -38.41 6.73 -11.12
C TYR A 45 -38.88 7.23 -12.51
N ASP A 46 -38.43 6.63 -13.62
CA ASP A 46 -38.68 7.10 -15.00
C ASP A 46 -40.08 6.72 -15.56
N SER A 47 -41.01 6.27 -14.72
CA SER A 47 -42.41 6.00 -15.13
C SER A 47 -43.34 7.21 -14.99
N GLY A 48 -42.83 8.38 -14.55
CA GLY A 48 -43.60 9.61 -14.38
C GLY A 48 -42.92 10.85 -14.95
N GLU A 49 -43.38 11.26 -16.13
CA GLU A 49 -43.41 12.63 -16.69
C GLU A 49 -42.12 13.42 -17.00
N ASN A 50 -42.05 13.78 -18.29
CA ASN A 50 -41.03 14.58 -19.00
C ASN A 50 -40.86 16.04 -18.50
N SER A 51 -41.47 16.44 -17.37
CA SER A 51 -41.38 17.78 -16.79
C SER A 51 -40.21 17.95 -15.81
N ASP A 52 -39.61 16.85 -15.35
CA ASP A 52 -38.60 16.87 -14.29
C ASP A 52 -37.15 17.11 -14.76
N ARG A 53 -36.85 17.09 -16.07
CA ARG A 53 -35.46 17.22 -16.56
C ARG A 53 -34.79 18.55 -16.20
N ASN A 54 -35.54 19.66 -16.16
CA ASN A 54 -34.99 20.97 -15.77
C ASN A 54 -34.83 21.10 -14.24
N ASN A 55 -35.75 20.53 -13.45
CA ASN A 55 -35.60 20.45 -11.99
C ASN A 55 -34.51 19.47 -11.56
N LEU A 56 -34.26 18.41 -12.33
CA LEU A 56 -33.19 17.44 -12.08
C LEU A 56 -31.79 18.00 -12.36
N LEU A 57 -31.64 18.93 -13.31
CA LEU A 57 -30.35 19.61 -13.55
C LEU A 57 -30.00 20.58 -12.42
N ASP A 58 -30.98 21.33 -11.91
CA ASP A 58 -30.80 22.19 -10.73
C ASP A 58 -30.66 21.38 -9.44
N LYS A 59 -31.42 20.28 -9.27
CA LYS A 59 -31.25 19.32 -8.18
C LYS A 59 -29.94 18.53 -8.29
N SER A 60 -29.39 18.33 -9.49
CA SER A 60 -28.08 17.70 -9.70
C SER A 60 -26.94 18.66 -9.35
N LYS A 61 -27.06 19.96 -9.63
CA LYS A 61 -26.09 20.96 -9.16
C LYS A 61 -26.24 21.21 -7.65
N ALA A 62 -27.45 21.36 -7.14
CA ALA A 62 -27.72 21.49 -5.72
C ALA A 62 -27.32 20.24 -4.93
N SER A 63 -27.51 19.04 -5.49
CA SER A 63 -27.03 17.78 -4.89
C SER A 63 -25.52 17.59 -5.05
N SER A 64 -24.89 18.07 -6.13
CA SER A 64 -23.43 18.03 -6.23
C SER A 64 -22.77 18.95 -5.21
N VAL A 65 -23.35 20.15 -4.99
CA VAL A 65 -22.91 21.07 -3.94
C VAL A 65 -23.22 20.51 -2.56
N SER A 66 -24.39 19.90 -2.33
CA SER A 66 -24.72 19.27 -1.04
C SER A 66 -23.85 18.05 -0.77
N VAL A 67 -23.56 17.21 -1.78
CA VAL A 67 -22.65 16.07 -1.67
C VAL A 67 -21.23 16.54 -1.43
N TRP A 68 -20.77 17.63 -2.04
CA TRP A 68 -19.48 18.23 -1.73
C TRP A 68 -19.43 18.79 -0.32
N LEU A 69 -20.48 19.48 0.12
CA LEU A 69 -20.56 20.02 1.48
C LEU A 69 -20.62 18.90 2.53
N GLU A 70 -21.39 17.86 2.27
CA GLU A 70 -21.53 16.65 3.10
C GLU A 70 -20.21 15.85 3.12
N SER A 71 -19.54 15.75 1.98
CA SER A 71 -18.20 15.15 1.89
C SER A 71 -17.17 15.99 2.64
N TRP A 72 -17.25 17.31 2.58
CA TRP A 72 -16.33 18.21 3.28
C TRP A 72 -16.55 18.20 4.80
N THR A 73 -17.81 18.20 5.26
CA THR A 73 -18.14 18.08 6.69
C THR A 73 -17.75 16.71 7.23
N ALA A 74 -18.00 15.64 6.48
CA ALA A 74 -17.54 14.30 6.81
C ALA A 74 -16.01 14.23 6.84
N THR A 75 -15.32 14.82 5.86
CA THR A 75 -13.85 14.89 5.84
C THR A 75 -13.30 15.63 7.06
N LYS A 76 -13.90 16.76 7.42
CA LYS A 76 -13.51 17.53 8.60
C LYS A 76 -13.75 16.77 9.91
N ALA A 77 -14.84 16.01 9.99
CA ALA A 77 -15.12 15.14 11.13
C ALA A 77 -14.09 14.01 11.24
N VAL A 78 -13.72 13.41 10.11
CA VAL A 78 -12.74 12.31 10.05
C VAL A 78 -11.33 12.78 10.36
N ILE A 79 -10.90 13.91 9.80
CA ILE A 79 -9.58 14.49 10.10
C ILE A 79 -9.44 14.80 11.60
N LYS A 80 -10.55 15.04 12.30
CA LYS A 80 -10.55 15.26 13.75
C LYS A 80 -10.42 13.96 14.56
N VAL A 81 -10.68 12.80 13.96
CA VAL A 81 -10.53 11.50 14.62
C VAL A 81 -9.04 11.24 14.84
N GLN A 82 -8.64 11.08 16.10
CA GLN A 82 -7.24 10.89 16.47
C GLN A 82 -6.69 9.56 15.93
N THR A 83 -7.52 8.51 15.93
CA THR A 83 -7.17 7.22 15.29
C THR A 83 -6.81 7.40 13.83
N PHE A 84 -7.57 8.23 13.08
CA PHE A 84 -7.29 8.48 11.67
C PHE A 84 -5.96 9.20 11.47
N GLN A 85 -5.68 10.24 12.27
CA GLN A 85 -4.42 10.98 12.20
C GLN A 85 -3.21 10.07 12.47
N ILE A 86 -3.30 9.19 13.48
CA ILE A 86 -2.22 8.27 13.84
C ILE A 86 -2.01 7.22 12.74
N ILE A 87 -3.08 6.65 12.18
CA ILE A 87 -2.97 5.66 11.10
C ILE A 87 -2.39 6.33 9.84
N VAL A 88 -2.83 7.52 9.47
CA VAL A 88 -2.26 8.24 8.30
C VAL A 88 -0.79 8.58 8.53
N LEU A 89 -0.41 9.05 9.72
CA LEU A 89 0.99 9.34 10.04
C LEU A 89 1.85 8.06 9.98
N GLN A 90 1.33 6.96 10.53
CA GLN A 90 1.95 5.65 10.42
C GLN A 90 2.05 5.20 8.97
N GLY A 91 1.00 5.39 8.18
CA GLY A 91 0.91 5.00 6.79
C GLY A 91 1.91 5.75 5.91
N VAL A 92 2.05 7.06 6.12
CA VAL A 92 3.06 7.90 5.46
C VAL A 92 4.46 7.37 5.74
N VAL A 93 4.79 7.05 6.99
CA VAL A 93 6.13 6.52 7.32
C VAL A 93 6.30 5.07 6.87
N GLY A 94 5.28 4.25 7.05
CA GLY A 94 5.27 2.82 6.73
C GLY A 94 5.24 2.54 5.23
N SER A 95 4.87 3.51 4.39
CA SER A 95 4.93 3.42 2.92
C SER A 95 6.31 3.76 2.35
N LEU A 96 7.19 4.44 3.10
CA LEU A 96 8.57 4.75 2.67
C LEU A 96 9.41 3.49 2.37
N PRO A 97 9.38 2.42 3.20
CA PRO A 97 10.09 1.19 2.87
C PRO A 97 9.57 0.55 1.58
N TRP A 98 8.26 0.59 1.32
CA TRP A 98 7.69 0.00 0.11
C TRP A 98 8.16 0.69 -1.16
N THR A 99 8.27 2.03 -1.14
CA THR A 99 8.82 2.77 -2.27
C THR A 99 10.33 2.60 -2.41
N ALA A 100 11.07 2.39 -1.31
CA ALA A 100 12.47 2.02 -1.35
C ALA A 100 12.70 0.64 -1.99
N MET A 101 11.83 -0.35 -1.73
CA MET A 101 11.92 -1.70 -2.30
C MET A 101 11.83 -1.73 -3.84
N VAL A 102 11.36 -0.66 -4.49
CA VAL A 102 11.38 -0.55 -5.97
C VAL A 102 12.80 -0.66 -6.53
N PHE A 103 13.82 -0.25 -5.75
CA PHE A 103 15.22 -0.40 -6.12
C PHE A 103 15.78 -1.82 -5.92
N PHE A 104 15.00 -2.77 -5.38
CA PHE A 104 15.46 -4.16 -5.24
C PHE A 104 15.85 -4.78 -6.58
N THR A 105 15.09 -4.51 -7.65
CA THR A 105 15.42 -4.98 -9.00
C THR A 105 16.82 -4.51 -9.40
N MET A 106 17.06 -3.21 -9.27
CA MET A 106 18.34 -2.57 -9.58
C MET A 106 19.47 -3.12 -8.69
N TRP A 107 19.19 -3.32 -7.40
CA TRP A 107 20.16 -3.87 -6.46
C TRP A 107 20.55 -5.31 -6.83
N PHE A 108 19.61 -6.18 -7.18
CA PHE A 108 19.91 -7.53 -7.64
C PHE A 108 20.73 -7.52 -8.95
N GLU A 109 20.41 -6.63 -9.88
CA GLU A 109 21.19 -6.46 -11.11
C GLU A 109 22.61 -5.96 -10.82
N LEU A 110 22.81 -5.06 -9.85
CA LEU A 110 24.14 -4.61 -9.42
C LEU A 110 24.98 -5.71 -8.75
N ILE A 111 24.34 -6.70 -8.10
CA ILE A 111 25.00 -7.90 -7.57
C ILE A 111 25.49 -8.82 -8.72
N GLY A 112 24.91 -8.68 -9.91
CA GLY A 112 25.20 -9.52 -11.08
C GLY A 112 24.16 -10.61 -11.35
N PHE A 113 22.95 -10.53 -10.74
CA PHE A 113 21.84 -11.38 -11.15
C PHE A 113 21.35 -10.98 -12.55
N ASP A 114 20.94 -11.98 -13.34
CA ASP A 114 20.29 -11.70 -14.62
C ASP A 114 18.87 -11.16 -14.40
N HIS A 115 18.36 -10.45 -15.43
CA HIS A 115 17.03 -9.86 -15.39
C HIS A 115 15.92 -10.87 -15.06
N ASN A 116 16.05 -12.14 -15.48
CA ASN A 116 15.04 -13.15 -15.19
C ASN A 116 15.12 -13.61 -13.72
N SER A 117 16.30 -13.81 -13.15
CA SER A 117 16.46 -14.19 -11.73
C SER A 117 16.02 -13.08 -10.79
N SER A 118 16.35 -11.82 -11.10
CA SER A 118 15.89 -10.64 -10.34
C SER A 118 14.36 -10.53 -10.37
N ALA A 119 13.75 -10.71 -11.55
CA ALA A 119 12.30 -10.73 -11.69
C ALA A 119 11.65 -11.92 -10.95
N ALA A 120 12.29 -13.09 -10.96
CA ALA A 120 11.81 -14.27 -10.23
C ALA A 120 11.85 -14.05 -8.72
N LEU A 121 12.92 -13.46 -8.17
CA LEU A 121 13.03 -13.11 -6.75
C LEU A 121 11.93 -12.12 -6.33
N LEU A 122 11.67 -11.09 -7.13
CA LEU A 122 10.59 -10.14 -6.88
C LEU A 122 9.20 -10.78 -7.02
N SER A 123 9.04 -11.75 -7.90
CA SER A 123 7.80 -12.52 -8.02
C SER A 123 7.57 -13.38 -6.78
N VAL A 124 8.61 -14.04 -6.26
CA VAL A 124 8.56 -14.78 -5.00
C VAL A 124 8.21 -13.86 -3.83
N PHE A 125 8.81 -12.66 -3.78
CA PHE A 125 8.45 -11.62 -2.81
C PHE A 125 6.98 -11.22 -2.92
N ALA A 126 6.47 -10.96 -4.12
CA ALA A 126 5.07 -10.59 -4.36
C ALA A 126 4.10 -11.71 -3.95
N ILE A 127 4.43 -12.98 -4.23
CA ILE A 127 3.66 -14.15 -3.76
C ILE A 127 3.65 -14.19 -2.22
N GLY A 128 4.81 -13.98 -1.59
CA GLY A 128 4.94 -13.87 -0.14
C GLY A 128 4.05 -12.75 0.43
N CYS A 129 4.05 -11.57 -0.19
CA CYS A 129 3.17 -10.46 0.19
C CYS A 129 1.68 -10.80 0.05
N ALA A 130 1.27 -11.45 -1.05
CA ALA A 130 -0.12 -11.83 -1.25
C ALA A 130 -0.60 -12.85 -0.19
N MET A 131 0.22 -13.88 0.06
CA MET A 131 -0.05 -14.87 1.11
C MET A 131 -0.02 -14.24 2.51
N GLY A 132 0.93 -13.33 2.75
CA GLY A 132 1.07 -12.63 4.02
C GLY A 132 -0.12 -11.73 4.30
N SER A 133 -0.59 -10.96 3.31
CA SER A 133 -1.80 -10.13 3.47
C SER A 133 -3.04 -10.95 3.80
N LEU A 134 -3.19 -12.14 3.21
CA LEU A 134 -4.28 -13.08 3.53
C LEU A 134 -4.14 -13.64 4.95
N LEU A 135 -2.97 -14.18 5.29
CA LEU A 135 -2.70 -14.76 6.61
C LEU A 135 -2.81 -13.71 7.71
N GLY A 136 -2.25 -12.53 7.49
CA GLY A 136 -2.33 -11.39 8.39
C GLY A 136 -3.77 -10.95 8.65
N GLY A 137 -4.61 -10.92 7.62
CA GLY A 137 -6.05 -10.65 7.76
C GLY A 137 -6.75 -11.72 8.62
N LEU A 138 -6.56 -12.99 8.31
CA LEU A 138 -7.15 -14.11 9.06
C LEU A 138 -6.71 -14.13 10.53
N ILE A 139 -5.41 -13.96 10.78
CA ILE A 139 -4.85 -13.93 12.15
C ILE A 139 -5.39 -12.73 12.90
N ALA A 140 -5.44 -11.56 12.28
CA ALA A 140 -5.94 -10.34 12.91
C ALA A 140 -7.43 -10.41 13.23
N ASP A 141 -8.24 -11.05 12.39
CA ASP A 141 -9.66 -11.26 12.68
C ASP A 141 -9.86 -12.22 13.86
N ARG A 142 -9.09 -13.30 13.93
CA ARG A 142 -9.11 -14.20 15.11
C ARG A 142 -8.62 -13.49 16.37
N MET A 143 -7.55 -12.72 16.27
CA MET A 143 -7.02 -11.94 17.40
C MET A 143 -7.97 -10.82 17.83
N SER A 144 -8.75 -10.25 16.90
CA SER A 144 -9.79 -9.27 17.21
C SER A 144 -10.96 -9.89 17.98
N GLN A 145 -11.29 -11.17 17.75
CA GLN A 145 -12.29 -11.87 18.55
C GLN A 145 -11.84 -12.10 20.00
N ILE A 146 -10.56 -12.42 20.20
CA ILE A 146 -9.98 -12.67 21.54
C ILE A 146 -9.71 -11.34 22.27
N TYR A 147 -9.10 -10.38 21.57
CA TYR A 147 -8.72 -9.06 22.08
C TYR A 147 -9.33 -7.96 21.21
N PRO A 148 -10.60 -7.57 21.44
CA PRO A 148 -11.34 -6.63 20.59
C PRO A 148 -10.64 -5.30 20.34
N HIS A 149 -9.95 -4.76 21.34
CA HIS A 149 -9.36 -3.42 21.26
C HIS A 149 -7.89 -3.42 20.83
N SER A 150 -7.17 -4.53 21.03
CA SER A 150 -5.71 -4.56 20.95
C SER A 150 -5.19 -5.54 19.91
N GLY A 151 -5.95 -6.58 19.56
CA GLY A 151 -5.48 -7.69 18.74
C GLY A 151 -4.94 -7.26 17.37
N ARG A 152 -5.66 -6.36 16.69
CA ARG A 152 -5.24 -5.84 15.38
C ARG A 152 -3.97 -4.99 15.43
N ILE A 153 -3.83 -4.19 16.49
CA ILE A 153 -2.66 -3.33 16.69
C ILE A 153 -1.42 -4.18 16.99
N MET A 154 -1.58 -5.25 17.78
CA MET A 154 -0.49 -6.21 18.05
C MET A 154 0.00 -6.88 16.77
N CYS A 155 -0.91 -7.31 15.89
CA CYS A 155 -0.55 -7.89 14.59
C CYS A 155 0.23 -6.89 13.70
N ALA A 156 -0.18 -5.62 13.67
CA ALA A 156 0.51 -4.59 12.90
C ALA A 156 1.90 -4.26 13.47
N GLN A 157 2.04 -4.18 14.80
CA GLN A 157 3.34 -3.98 15.44
C GLN A 157 4.29 -5.15 15.19
N PHE A 158 3.79 -6.38 15.28
CA PHE A 158 4.58 -7.57 14.97
C PHE A 158 5.13 -7.53 13.53
N SER A 159 4.27 -7.21 12.56
CA SER A 159 4.65 -7.10 11.15
C SER A 159 5.65 -5.97 10.90
N ALA A 160 5.42 -4.78 11.46
CA ALA A 160 6.36 -3.67 11.36
C ALA A 160 7.73 -4.00 12.00
N LEU A 161 7.72 -4.65 13.17
CA LEU A 161 8.92 -5.04 13.89
C LEU A 161 9.71 -6.08 13.11
N MET A 162 9.05 -7.09 12.52
CA MET A 162 9.67 -8.12 11.70
C MET A 162 10.32 -7.55 10.42
N GLY A 163 9.83 -6.42 9.91
CA GLY A 163 10.46 -5.72 8.79
C GLY A 163 11.93 -5.34 9.05
N ILE A 164 12.30 -5.00 10.29
CA ILE A 164 13.66 -4.58 10.65
C ILE A 164 14.68 -5.73 10.56
N PRO A 165 14.54 -6.88 11.27
CA PRO A 165 15.50 -7.97 11.21
C PRO A 165 15.57 -8.58 9.81
N PHE A 166 14.45 -8.70 9.09
CA PHE A 166 14.49 -9.20 7.71
C PHE A 166 15.21 -8.25 6.76
N SER A 167 14.98 -6.94 6.87
CA SER A 167 15.72 -5.96 6.05
C SER A 167 17.22 -5.98 6.37
N TRP A 168 17.59 -6.06 7.64
CA TRP A 168 18.99 -6.19 8.07
C TRP A 168 19.63 -7.46 7.53
N PHE A 169 18.96 -8.60 7.69
CA PHE A 169 19.45 -9.89 7.23
C PHE A 169 19.63 -9.90 5.71
N LEU A 170 18.62 -9.46 4.96
CA LEU A 170 18.63 -9.41 3.50
C LEU A 170 19.76 -8.55 2.95
N LEU A 171 19.96 -7.34 3.49
CA LEU A 171 20.85 -6.33 2.91
C LEU A 171 22.29 -6.36 3.44
N THR A 172 22.52 -7.00 4.59
CA THR A 172 23.83 -6.97 5.28
C THR A 172 24.42 -8.37 5.50
N VAL A 173 23.60 -9.37 5.83
CA VAL A 173 24.10 -10.69 6.24
C VAL A 173 24.28 -11.62 5.05
N ILE A 174 23.39 -11.54 4.06
CA ILE A 174 23.51 -12.39 2.88
C ILE A 174 24.70 -11.93 2.02
N PRO A 175 25.65 -12.83 1.70
CA PRO A 175 26.73 -12.49 0.80
C PRO A 175 26.15 -12.10 -0.57
N GLN A 176 26.53 -10.92 -1.05
CA GLN A 176 26.11 -10.34 -2.34
C GLN A 176 26.77 -11.09 -3.50
N SER A 177 26.39 -12.36 -3.67
CA SER A 177 26.87 -13.25 -4.73
C SER A 177 25.70 -13.96 -5.40
N VAL A 178 25.85 -14.24 -6.69
CA VAL A 178 24.82 -14.91 -7.51
C VAL A 178 24.53 -16.33 -7.02
N SER A 179 25.49 -16.97 -6.34
CA SER A 179 25.35 -18.31 -5.75
C SER A 179 24.29 -18.39 -4.64
N SER A 180 23.90 -17.25 -4.05
CA SER A 180 23.02 -17.19 -2.87
C SER A 180 21.54 -17.00 -3.23
N TRP A 181 21.13 -17.34 -4.46
CA TRP A 181 19.77 -17.11 -4.97
C TRP A 181 18.68 -17.71 -4.07
N PHE A 182 18.86 -18.95 -3.59
CA PHE A 182 17.88 -19.61 -2.72
C PHE A 182 17.74 -18.91 -1.36
N THR A 183 18.84 -18.39 -0.81
CA THR A 183 18.82 -17.63 0.45
C THR A 183 18.06 -16.33 0.26
N PHE A 184 18.33 -15.59 -0.82
CA PHE A 184 17.57 -14.38 -1.16
C PHE A 184 16.08 -14.67 -1.36
N GLY A 185 15.74 -15.71 -2.12
CA GLY A 185 14.35 -16.08 -2.39
C GLY A 185 13.59 -16.46 -1.12
N THR A 186 14.21 -17.26 -0.24
CA THR A 186 13.60 -17.67 1.03
C THR A 186 13.42 -16.48 1.97
N THR A 187 14.43 -15.63 2.11
CA THR A 187 14.35 -14.42 2.94
C THR A 187 13.29 -13.47 2.42
N LEU A 188 13.23 -13.21 1.11
CA LEU A 188 12.21 -12.36 0.50
C LEU A 188 10.81 -12.94 0.70
N PHE A 189 10.63 -14.25 0.54
CA PHE A 189 9.35 -14.90 0.77
C PHE A 189 8.87 -14.72 2.21
N LEU A 190 9.73 -15.01 3.19
CA LEU A 190 9.42 -14.84 4.61
C LEU A 190 9.22 -13.37 5.01
N MET A 191 10.00 -12.48 4.42
CA MET A 191 9.86 -11.04 4.59
C MET A 191 8.49 -10.59 4.07
N GLY A 192 8.14 -10.92 2.82
CA GLY A 192 6.84 -10.58 2.24
C GLY A 192 5.66 -11.16 3.04
N LEU A 193 5.83 -12.39 3.54
CA LEU A 193 4.84 -13.05 4.40
C LEU A 193 4.60 -12.30 5.71
N THR A 194 5.59 -11.58 6.25
CA THR A 194 5.49 -10.96 7.57
C THR A 194 5.20 -9.47 7.52
N ILE A 195 5.76 -8.72 6.56
CA ILE A 195 5.64 -7.24 6.52
C ILE A 195 4.32 -6.72 5.92
N SER A 196 3.58 -7.58 5.23
CA SER A 196 2.39 -7.22 4.45
C SER A 196 1.11 -7.10 5.28
N TRP A 197 1.18 -7.33 6.59
CA TRP A 197 -0.01 -7.42 7.43
C TRP A 197 -0.60 -6.05 7.78
N ASN A 198 0.23 -5.00 7.90
CA ASN A 198 -0.20 -3.70 8.45
C ASN A 198 -1.47 -3.14 7.77
N GLY A 199 -1.51 -3.17 6.43
CA GLY A 199 -2.64 -2.65 5.66
C GLY A 199 -3.92 -3.47 5.82
N THR A 200 -3.82 -4.81 5.68
CA THR A 200 -4.98 -5.72 5.66
C THR A 200 -5.44 -6.12 7.06
N ALA A 201 -4.53 -6.30 8.00
CA ALA A 201 -4.81 -6.72 9.37
C ALA A 201 -5.36 -5.60 10.26
N ALA A 202 -4.88 -4.37 10.05
CA ALA A 202 -5.12 -3.27 10.98
C ALA A 202 -5.74 -2.06 10.30
N ASN A 203 -5.04 -1.43 9.34
CA ASN A 203 -5.44 -0.10 8.86
C ASN A 203 -6.84 -0.10 8.23
N ALA A 204 -7.08 -0.96 7.24
CA ALA A 204 -8.37 -1.00 6.57
C ALA A 204 -9.54 -1.42 7.50
N PRO A 205 -9.39 -2.46 8.34
CA PRO A 205 -10.45 -2.84 9.29
C PRO A 205 -10.70 -1.82 10.41
N MET A 206 -9.66 -1.15 10.93
CA MET A 206 -9.84 -0.10 11.96
C MET A 206 -10.61 1.10 11.41
N PHE A 207 -10.35 1.52 10.16
CA PHE A 207 -11.17 2.55 9.52
C PHE A 207 -12.62 2.11 9.34
N ALA A 208 -12.88 0.84 9.02
CA ALA A 208 -14.24 0.33 8.91
C ALA A 208 -15.01 0.44 10.24
N GLU A 209 -14.34 0.25 11.38
CA GLU A 209 -14.97 0.30 12.71
C GLU A 209 -15.19 1.71 13.23
N VAL A 210 -14.29 2.65 12.92
CA VAL A 210 -14.35 4.02 13.47
C VAL A 210 -15.21 4.94 12.60
N VAL A 211 -15.48 4.56 11.35
CA VAL A 211 -16.13 5.44 10.37
C VAL A 211 -17.54 4.96 9.99
N PRO A 212 -18.52 5.89 9.91
CA PRO A 212 -19.83 5.63 9.34
C PRO A 212 -19.78 5.06 7.91
N VAL A 213 -20.64 4.10 7.61
CA VAL A 213 -20.69 3.39 6.31
C VAL A 213 -20.73 4.34 5.11
N LYS A 214 -21.47 5.45 5.24
CA LYS A 214 -21.65 6.47 4.19
C LYS A 214 -20.34 7.12 3.71
N HIS A 215 -19.31 7.17 4.54
CA HIS A 215 -18.07 7.92 4.25
C HIS A 215 -16.81 7.04 4.16
N ARG A 216 -16.90 5.71 4.34
CA ARG A 216 -15.73 4.81 4.36
C ARG A 216 -14.88 4.89 3.11
N THR A 217 -15.51 4.86 1.93
CA THR A 217 -14.80 4.91 0.64
C THR A 217 -13.96 6.18 0.49
N MET A 218 -14.51 7.33 0.91
CA MET A 218 -13.82 8.61 0.84
C MET A 218 -12.58 8.62 1.72
N ILE A 219 -12.65 8.02 2.91
CA ILE A 219 -11.53 7.98 3.86
C ILE A 219 -10.44 7.06 3.39
N TYR A 220 -10.78 5.89 2.84
CA TYR A 220 -9.81 5.02 2.20
C TYR A 220 -9.11 5.75 1.05
N ALA A 221 -9.84 6.53 0.25
CA ALA A 221 -9.25 7.32 -0.81
C ALA A 221 -8.30 8.41 -0.27
N PHE A 222 -8.69 9.14 0.78
CA PHE A 222 -7.82 10.13 1.42
C PHE A 222 -6.57 9.51 2.02
N ASP A 223 -6.70 8.41 2.77
CA ASP A 223 -5.59 7.64 3.33
C ASP A 223 -4.59 7.26 2.23
N ARG A 224 -5.05 6.58 1.17
CA ARG A 224 -4.20 6.18 0.05
C ARG A 224 -3.56 7.37 -0.66
N ALA A 225 -4.27 8.48 -0.81
CA ALA A 225 -3.75 9.68 -1.43
C ALA A 225 -2.63 10.33 -0.59
N PHE A 226 -2.82 10.44 0.73
CA PHE A 226 -1.80 10.97 1.63
C PHE A 226 -0.60 10.04 1.73
N GLU A 227 -0.80 8.75 2.03
CA GLU A 227 0.28 7.77 2.09
C GLU A 227 1.07 7.77 0.77
N GLY A 228 0.38 7.65 -0.37
CA GLY A 228 1.00 7.62 -1.70
C GLY A 228 1.81 8.87 -2.00
N SER A 229 1.25 10.06 -1.77
CA SER A 229 1.91 11.34 -2.09
C SER A 229 3.16 11.59 -1.26
N PHE A 230 3.17 11.20 0.02
CA PHE A 230 4.37 11.35 0.83
C PHE A 230 5.38 10.22 0.58
N SER A 231 4.92 9.02 0.27
CA SER A 231 5.78 7.88 -0.04
C SER A 231 6.67 8.11 -1.27
N SER A 232 6.22 8.94 -2.22
CA SER A 232 6.98 9.24 -3.43
C SER A 232 8.30 9.96 -3.16
N PHE A 233 8.44 10.63 -2.01
CA PHE A 233 9.71 11.25 -1.61
C PHE A 233 10.77 10.23 -1.20
N ALA A 234 10.39 9.00 -0.81
CA ALA A 234 11.37 8.01 -0.38
C ALA A 234 12.29 7.56 -1.52
N ALA A 235 11.78 7.44 -2.76
CA ALA A 235 12.61 6.98 -3.86
C ALA A 235 13.77 7.96 -4.20
N PRO A 236 13.52 9.28 -4.33
CA PRO A 236 14.60 10.27 -4.40
C PRO A 236 15.52 10.27 -3.17
N MET A 237 14.97 10.09 -1.96
CA MET A 237 15.78 10.05 -0.74
C MET A 237 16.75 8.87 -0.72
N VAL A 238 16.32 7.67 -1.14
CA VAL A 238 17.20 6.50 -1.27
C VAL A 238 18.34 6.81 -2.23
N GLY A 239 18.03 7.37 -3.41
CA GLY A 239 19.05 7.76 -4.39
C GLY A 239 20.07 8.76 -3.84
N ILE A 240 19.59 9.85 -3.23
CA ILE A 240 20.46 10.88 -2.64
C ILE A 240 21.30 10.31 -1.49
N LEU A 241 20.73 9.44 -0.66
CA LEU A 241 21.43 8.84 0.47
C LEU A 241 22.53 7.89 -0.02
N SER A 242 22.23 7.07 -1.02
CA SER A 242 23.20 6.19 -1.67
C SER A 242 24.33 6.97 -2.34
N GLU A 243 24.04 8.05 -3.07
CA GLU A 243 25.05 8.88 -3.73
C GLU A 243 25.90 9.69 -2.74
N LYS A 244 25.28 10.45 -1.84
CA LYS A 244 25.99 11.42 -0.99
C LYS A 244 26.58 10.84 0.29
N MET A 245 25.93 9.85 0.91
CA MET A 245 26.42 9.29 2.18
C MET A 245 27.19 7.99 2.00
N PHE A 246 26.83 7.17 1.00
CA PHE A 246 27.44 5.85 0.79
C PHE A 246 28.37 5.78 -0.43
N GLY A 247 28.51 6.89 -1.18
CA GLY A 247 29.49 7.01 -2.26
C GLY A 247 29.13 6.23 -3.53
N TYR A 248 27.83 6.07 -3.81
CA TYR A 248 27.38 5.50 -5.08
C TYR A 248 27.75 6.45 -6.23
N ASP A 249 28.67 6.05 -7.11
CA ASP A 249 29.01 6.81 -8.31
C ASP A 249 28.36 6.17 -9.55
N PRO A 250 27.28 6.77 -10.10
CA PRO A 250 26.56 6.23 -11.26
C PRO A 250 27.42 6.15 -12.52
N LYS A 251 28.55 6.86 -12.59
CA LYS A 251 29.43 6.91 -13.77
C LYS A 251 30.45 5.76 -13.83
N THR A 252 30.65 5.08 -12.71
CA THR A 252 31.62 3.97 -12.57
C THR A 252 30.97 2.59 -12.64
N VAL A 253 29.63 2.55 -12.72
CA VAL A 253 28.88 1.31 -12.80
C VAL A 253 28.95 0.76 -14.22
N ASP A 254 29.63 -0.37 -14.38
CA ASP A 254 29.57 -1.12 -15.62
C ASP A 254 28.17 -1.72 -15.81
N PRO A 255 27.44 -1.37 -16.88
CA PRO A 255 26.08 -1.86 -17.11
C PRO A 255 26.02 -3.35 -17.48
N VAL A 256 27.16 -4.01 -17.68
CA VAL A 256 27.25 -5.40 -18.17
C VAL A 256 27.66 -6.39 -17.06
N SER A 257 28.52 -5.98 -16.12
CA SER A 257 29.06 -6.85 -15.06
C SER A 257 28.54 -6.53 -13.66
N GLY A 258 27.81 -5.42 -13.49
CA GLY A 258 27.45 -4.92 -12.17
C GLY A 258 28.67 -4.40 -11.41
N SER A 259 28.43 -3.78 -10.25
CA SER A 259 29.50 -3.30 -9.38
C SER A 259 29.18 -3.66 -7.94
N ALA A 260 29.98 -4.55 -7.35
CA ALA A 260 29.81 -5.00 -5.98
C ALA A 260 29.90 -3.83 -4.97
N GLN A 261 30.73 -2.84 -5.25
CA GLN A 261 30.85 -1.63 -4.43
C GLN A 261 29.59 -0.77 -4.51
N ALA A 262 29.01 -0.63 -5.72
CA ALA A 262 27.75 0.08 -5.93
C ALA A 262 26.56 -0.67 -5.29
N ALA A 263 26.53 -2.01 -5.37
CA ALA A 263 25.54 -2.85 -4.72
C ALA A 263 25.59 -2.71 -3.19
N PHE A 264 26.78 -2.59 -2.59
CA PHE A 264 26.95 -2.37 -1.16
C PHE A 264 26.56 -0.94 -0.73
N ALA A 265 26.89 0.08 -1.53
CA ALA A 265 26.46 1.46 -1.26
C ALA A 265 24.93 1.59 -1.33
N LEU A 266 24.30 0.94 -2.31
CA LEU A 266 22.85 0.90 -2.45
C LEU A 266 22.19 0.11 -1.32
N SER A 267 22.74 -1.06 -0.92
CA SER A 267 22.16 -1.86 0.16
C SER A 267 22.13 -1.13 1.50
N ARG A 268 23.15 -0.32 1.80
CA ARG A 268 23.18 0.52 3.02
C ARG A 268 22.16 1.65 2.96
N GLY A 269 22.01 2.29 1.80
CA GLY A 269 20.95 3.29 1.57
C GLY A 269 19.56 2.71 1.77
N LEU A 270 19.31 1.54 1.20
CA LEU A 270 18.06 0.79 1.37
C LEU A 270 17.83 0.40 2.83
N LEU A 271 18.85 -0.11 3.51
CA LEU A 271 18.73 -0.52 4.91
C LEU A 271 18.32 0.65 5.81
N SER A 272 18.95 1.82 5.66
CA SER A 272 18.58 3.01 6.41
C SER A 272 17.14 3.46 6.13
N MET A 273 16.73 3.45 4.86
CA MET A 273 15.39 3.84 4.43
C MET A 273 14.30 2.80 4.71
N MET A 274 14.66 1.59 5.13
CA MET A 274 13.72 0.55 5.55
C MET A 274 13.66 0.41 7.07
N ALA A 275 14.81 0.28 7.73
CA ALA A 275 14.87 0.03 9.17
C ALA A 275 14.35 1.21 10.00
N VAL A 276 14.70 2.45 9.65
CA VAL A 276 14.25 3.65 10.39
C VAL A 276 12.73 3.83 10.25
N PRO A 277 12.15 3.81 9.04
CA PRO A 277 10.69 3.96 8.93
C PRO A 277 9.92 2.77 9.50
N PHE A 278 10.40 1.53 9.42
CA PHE A 278 9.75 0.41 10.12
C PHE A 278 9.77 0.57 11.64
N GLY A 279 10.87 1.07 12.21
CA GLY A 279 10.95 1.39 13.64
C GLY A 279 9.98 2.49 14.05
N LEU A 280 9.96 3.61 13.31
CA LEU A 280 9.03 4.72 13.55
C LEU A 280 7.56 4.29 13.37
N CYS A 281 7.28 3.45 12.37
CA CYS A 281 5.97 2.85 12.14
C CYS A 281 5.51 2.05 13.36
N CYS A 282 6.39 1.21 13.93
CA CYS A 282 6.07 0.45 15.16
C CYS A 282 5.77 1.37 16.35
N LEU A 283 6.52 2.48 16.49
CA LEU A 283 6.32 3.46 17.55
C LEU A 283 4.98 4.20 17.41
N PHE A 284 4.58 4.55 16.19
CA PHE A 284 3.30 5.22 15.93
C PHE A 284 2.08 4.33 16.16
N TYR A 285 2.23 2.99 16.11
CA TYR A 285 1.16 2.09 16.53
C TYR A 285 0.94 2.05 18.05
N THR A 286 1.94 2.40 18.87
CA THR A 286 1.82 2.36 20.34
C THR A 286 0.72 3.27 20.92
N PRO A 287 0.58 4.55 20.54
CA PRO A 287 -0.51 5.39 21.03
C PRO A 287 -1.90 4.89 20.58
N LEU A 288 -1.97 4.07 19.54
CA LEU A 288 -3.22 3.55 18.99
C LEU A 288 -3.97 2.66 19.98
N TYR A 289 -3.28 1.97 20.90
CA TYR A 289 -3.94 1.12 21.92
C TYR A 289 -4.92 1.88 22.80
N VAL A 290 -4.63 3.15 23.10
CA VAL A 290 -5.50 3.99 23.94
C VAL A 290 -6.52 4.73 23.08
N VAL A 291 -6.07 5.31 21.97
CA VAL A 291 -6.88 6.17 21.12
C VAL A 291 -7.95 5.38 20.37
N PHE A 292 -7.61 4.23 19.81
CA PHE A 292 -8.56 3.38 19.08
C PHE A 292 -9.70 2.90 19.97
N ARG A 293 -9.40 2.53 21.23
CA ARG A 293 -10.43 2.13 22.19
C ARG A 293 -11.45 3.25 22.42
N ARG A 294 -10.98 4.49 22.55
CA ARG A 294 -11.83 5.67 22.79
C ARG A 294 -12.67 6.02 21.55
N ASP A 295 -12.05 6.04 20.38
CA ASP A 295 -12.72 6.41 19.14
C ASP A 295 -13.74 5.35 18.70
N ARG A 296 -13.45 4.07 18.89
CA ARG A 296 -14.40 2.98 18.63
C ARG A 296 -15.64 3.06 19.52
N GLU A 297 -15.47 3.36 20.81
CA GLU A 297 -16.62 3.52 21.72
C GLU A 297 -17.47 4.73 21.33
N ASN A 298 -16.83 5.86 20.98
CA ASN A 298 -17.54 7.04 20.49
C ASN A 298 -18.34 6.74 19.20
N ALA A 299 -17.76 5.97 18.27
CA ALA A 299 -18.42 5.55 17.05
C ALA A 299 -19.62 4.64 17.34
N ARG A 300 -19.50 3.71 18.29
CA ARG A 300 -20.59 2.83 18.73
C ARG A 300 -21.73 3.59 19.39
N ILE A 301 -21.42 4.57 20.25
CA ILE A 301 -22.44 5.43 20.86
C ILE A 301 -23.15 6.27 19.81
N ALA A 302 -22.41 6.78 18.81
CA ALA A 302 -23.00 7.54 17.71
C ALA A 302 -23.94 6.68 16.85
N SER A 303 -23.56 5.44 16.54
CA SER A 303 -24.42 4.53 15.76
C SER A 303 -25.69 4.16 16.52
N LEU A 304 -25.59 3.87 17.82
CA LEU A 304 -26.77 3.57 18.66
C LEU A 304 -27.75 4.76 18.70
N LYS A 305 -27.23 6.00 18.80
CA LYS A 305 -28.08 7.19 18.75
C LYS A 305 -28.75 7.37 17.38
N GLU A 306 -28.05 7.05 16.29
CA GLU A 306 -28.64 7.12 14.94
C GLU A 306 -29.73 6.07 14.76
N GLU A 307 -29.58 4.87 15.34
CA GLU A 307 -30.61 3.83 15.38
C GLU A 307 -31.81 4.20 16.26
N GLU A 308 -31.60 4.86 17.42
CA GLU A 308 -32.69 5.34 18.28
C GLU A 308 -33.48 6.52 17.69
N MET A 309 -32.90 7.24 16.71
CA MET A 309 -33.54 8.38 16.02
C MET A 309 -34.27 7.99 14.73
N MET A 310 -34.13 6.76 14.25
CA MET A 310 -34.84 6.22 13.08
C MET A 310 -36.10 5.46 13.48
#